data_AF-A0A4T0RS34-F1
#
_entry.id   AF-A0A4T0RS34-F1
#
_cell.length_a   1.000
_cell.length_b   1.000
_cell.length_c   1.000
_cell.angle_alpha   90.00
_cell.angle_beta   90.00
_cell.angle_gamma   90.00
#
_symmetry.space_group_name_H-M   'P 1'
#
loop_
_entity.id
_entity.type
_entity.pdbx_description
1 polymer ?
#
loop_
_entity_poly.entity_id
_entity_poly.type
_entity_poly.pdbx_seq_one_letter_code
_entity_poly.pdbx_strand_id
1 'polypeptide(L)'
;MLAAQTAHAATAVIQETHSDPLTQEYVSPDNLDKMRKTVLQTPDGESLVRLYQDILPLGKAKLWIEQPENIPTAIAIAPNKSKKIKDLLRHNGCVFF
;
A
#
# COMPACT_ATOMS: atom_id res chain seq x y z
N MET A 1 0.28 -1.08 -17.13
CA MET A 1 -0.52 -0.10 -16.37
C MET A 1 -0.50 -0.41 -14.87
N LEU A 2 -1.03 -1.55 -14.42
CA LEU A 2 -1.09 -1.91 -12.98
C LEU A 2 0.27 -1.94 -12.26
N ALA A 3 1.31 -2.50 -12.89
CA ALA A 3 2.66 -2.53 -12.31
C ALA A 3 3.26 -1.13 -12.09
N ALA A 4 2.93 -0.16 -12.95
CA ALA A 4 3.40 1.22 -12.79
C ALA A 4 2.69 1.88 -11.60
N GLN A 5 1.37 1.70 -11.46
CA GLN A 5 0.61 2.29 -10.36
C GLN A 5 1.03 1.74 -9.00
N THR A 6 1.24 0.44 -8.90
CA THR A 6 1.74 -0.17 -7.66
C THR A 6 3.17 0.28 -7.35
N ALA A 7 4.03 0.43 -8.37
CA ALA A 7 5.39 0.96 -8.18
C ALA A 7 5.39 2.43 -7.72
N HIS A 8 4.55 3.28 -8.31
CA HIS A 8 4.39 4.67 -7.90
C HIS A 8 3.89 4.78 -6.47
N ALA A 9 2.80 4.08 -6.14
CA ALA A 9 2.25 4.05 -4.78
C ALA A 9 3.29 3.57 -3.76
N ALA A 10 4.00 2.48 -4.07
CA ALA A 10 5.01 1.91 -3.17
C ALA A 10 6.20 2.85 -2.94
N THR A 11 6.69 3.49 -4.00
CA THR A 11 7.78 4.47 -3.89
C THR A 11 7.35 5.68 -3.06
N ALA A 12 6.16 6.20 -3.32
CA ALA A 12 5.61 7.35 -2.60
C ALA A 12 5.44 7.05 -1.11
N VAL A 13 4.83 5.92 -0.73
CA VAL A 13 4.63 5.61 0.70
C VAL A 13 5.96 5.38 1.42
N ILE A 14 6.96 4.78 0.77
CA ILE A 14 8.31 4.61 1.34
C ILE A 14 8.94 5.99 1.60
N GLN A 15 8.86 6.91 0.64
CA GLN A 15 9.42 8.25 0.80
C GLN A 15 8.70 9.07 1.89
N GLU A 16 7.37 9.06 1.89
CA GLU A 16 6.55 9.75 2.89
C GLU A 16 6.79 9.21 4.30
N THR A 17 7.19 7.94 4.42
CA THR A 17 7.46 7.27 5.70
C THR A 17 8.95 6.98 5.92
N HIS A 18 9.86 7.64 5.22
CA HIS A 18 11.31 7.32 5.26
C HIS A 18 11.95 7.43 6.67
N SER A 19 11.35 8.22 7.56
CA SER A 19 11.78 8.39 8.95
C SER A 19 11.18 7.35 9.90
N ASP A 20 10.24 6.52 9.44
CA ASP A 20 9.64 5.46 10.24
C ASP A 20 10.62 4.29 10.42
N PRO A 21 10.87 3.82 11.66
CA PRO A 21 11.80 2.71 11.91
C PRO A 21 11.48 1.45 11.10
N LEU A 22 10.20 1.14 10.87
CA LEU A 22 9.82 -0.03 10.09
C LEU A 22 10.11 0.15 8.60
N THR A 23 9.97 1.38 8.08
CA THR A 23 10.35 1.70 6.71
C THR A 23 11.86 1.64 6.54
N GLN A 24 12.64 2.19 7.48
CA GLN A 24 14.10 2.11 7.48
C GLN A 24 14.61 0.68 7.57
N GLU A 25 14.03 -0.14 8.46
CA GLU A 25 14.33 -1.58 8.55
C GLU A 25 14.03 -2.27 7.22
N TYR A 26 12.89 -1.97 6.61
CA TYR A 26 12.43 -2.61 5.37
C TYR A 26 13.32 -2.32 4.16
N VAL A 27 13.85 -1.10 4.03
CA VAL A 27 14.74 -0.70 2.91
C VAL A 27 16.24 -0.73 3.27
N SER A 28 16.60 -1.31 4.42
CA SER A 28 18.00 -1.40 4.83
C SER A 28 18.82 -2.30 3.89
N PRO A 29 20.14 -2.09 3.77
CA PRO A 29 21.01 -2.91 2.92
C PRO A 29 20.84 -4.42 3.18
N ASP A 30 20.68 -4.83 4.44
CA ASP A 30 20.51 -6.23 4.83
C ASP A 30 19.16 -6.84 4.41
N ASN A 31 18.17 -6.00 4.13
CA ASN A 31 16.79 -6.40 3.83
C ASN A 31 16.35 -6.10 2.40
N LEU A 32 17.12 -5.34 1.61
CA LEU A 32 16.77 -5.01 0.21
C LEU A 32 16.46 -6.27 -0.62
N ASP A 33 17.29 -7.30 -0.53
CA ASP A 33 17.09 -8.58 -1.24
C ASP A 33 16.06 -9.52 -0.57
N LYS A 34 15.54 -9.14 0.61
CA LYS A 34 14.58 -9.91 1.42
C LYS A 34 13.21 -9.24 1.52
N MET A 35 13.04 -8.09 0.86
CA MET A 35 11.79 -7.34 0.82
C MET A 35 10.64 -8.24 0.35
N ARG A 36 9.49 -8.12 1.02
CA ARG A 36 8.26 -8.80 0.62
C ARG A 36 7.17 -7.77 0.40
N LYS A 37 6.56 -7.82 -0.78
CA LYS A 37 5.36 -7.07 -1.12
C LYS A 37 4.28 -8.06 -1.52
N THR A 38 3.04 -7.78 -1.13
CA THR A 38 1.87 -8.51 -1.61
C THR A 38 1.00 -7.52 -2.38
N VAL A 39 0.62 -7.90 -3.59
CA VAL A 39 -0.32 -7.12 -4.41
C VAL A 39 -1.67 -7.80 -4.31
N LEU A 40 -2.67 -7.02 -3.89
CA LEU A 40 -4.06 -7.43 -3.83
C LEU A 40 -4.90 -6.50 -4.70
N GLN A 41 -6.05 -7.00 -5.13
CA GLN A 41 -7.03 -6.26 -5.92
C GLN A 41 -8.33 -6.05 -5.13
N THR A 42 -8.88 -4.84 -5.20
CA THR A 42 -10.24 -4.52 -4.77
C THR A 42 -11.24 -4.74 -5.93
N PRO A 43 -12.53 -4.95 -5.65
CA PRO A 43 -13.53 -5.17 -6.69
C PRO A 43 -13.65 -4.00 -7.68
N ASP A 44 -13.59 -2.76 -7.17
CA ASP A 44 -13.74 -1.53 -7.94
C ASP A 44 -13.01 -0.35 -7.26
N GLY A 45 -13.09 0.83 -7.89
CA GLY A 45 -12.48 2.07 -7.41
C GLY A 45 -13.16 2.67 -6.17
N GLU A 46 -14.47 2.48 -5.99
CA GLU A 46 -15.15 2.93 -4.76
C GLU A 46 -14.65 2.14 -3.54
N SER A 47 -14.53 0.83 -3.70
CA SER A 47 -14.00 -0.09 -2.69
C SER A 47 -12.55 0.26 -2.35
N LEU A 48 -11.75 0.68 -3.34
CA LEU A 48 -10.39 1.16 -3.11
C LEU A 48 -10.39 2.38 -2.17
N VAL A 49 -11.18 3.41 -2.48
CA VAL A 49 -11.23 4.63 -1.66
C VAL A 49 -11.73 4.35 -0.23
N ARG A 50 -12.75 3.49 -0.08
CA ARG A 50 -13.24 3.08 1.25
C ARG A 50 -12.16 2.35 2.05
N LEU A 51 -11.50 1.36 1.43
CA LEU A 51 -10.41 0.63 2.04
C LEU A 51 -9.28 1.55 2.49
N TYR A 52 -8.94 2.57 1.70
CA TYR A 52 -7.94 3.57 2.09
C TYR A 52 -8.31 4.26 3.40
N GLN A 53 -9.57 4.71 3.55
CA GLN A 53 -10.04 5.35 4.79
C GLN A 53 -9.97 4.40 5.98
N ASP A 54 -10.29 3.12 5.80
CA ASP A 54 -10.23 2.13 6.87
C ASP A 54 -8.78 1.79 7.31
N ILE A 55 -7.80 1.97 6.42
CA ILE A 55 -6.38 1.73 6.73
C ILE A 55 -5.78 2.86 7.57
N LEU A 56 -6.17 4.11 7.34
CA LEU A 56 -5.54 5.29 7.97
C LEU A 56 -5.52 5.24 9.52
N PRO A 57 -6.56 4.75 10.22
CA PRO A 57 -6.53 4.59 11.67
C PRO A 57 -5.56 3.49 12.16
N LEU A 58 -5.18 2.54 11.29
CA LEU A 58 -4.38 1.37 11.64
C LEU A 58 -2.91 1.50 11.23
N GLY A 59 -2.59 2.40 10.31
CA GLY A 59 -1.24 2.60 9.81
C GLY A 59 -1.16 3.67 8.72
N LYS A 60 0.06 3.89 8.23
CA LYS A 60 0.35 4.86 7.17
C LYS A 60 0.14 4.21 5.81
N ALA A 61 -0.53 4.90 4.91
CA ALA A 61 -0.76 4.43 3.55
C ALA A 61 -0.81 5.61 2.57
N LYS A 62 -0.56 5.31 1.29
CA LYS A 62 -0.65 6.22 0.17
C LYS A 62 -1.74 5.77 -0.78
N LEU A 63 -2.69 6.64 -1.08
CA LEU A 63 -3.57 6.53 -2.23
C LEU A 63 -2.90 7.18 -3.44
N TRP A 64 -2.66 6.41 -4.50
CA TRP A 64 -2.12 6.91 -5.75
C TRP A 64 -3.26 7.34 -6.67
N ILE A 65 -3.18 8.60 -7.13
CA ILE A 65 -4.11 9.21 -8.06
C ILE A 65 -3.39 9.35 -9.40
N GLU A 66 -3.87 8.63 -10.41
CA GLU A 66 -3.25 8.63 -11.72
C GLU A 66 -3.60 9.89 -12.51
N GLN A 67 -2.61 10.43 -13.20
CA GLN A 67 -2.75 11.59 -14.09
C GLN A 67 -2.64 11.15 -15.56
N PRO A 68 -3.32 11.83 -16.48
CA PRO A 68 -4.12 13.06 -16.32
C PRO A 68 -5.57 12.83 -15.87
N GLU A 69 -6.05 11.59 -15.79
CA GLU A 69 -7.47 11.29 -15.55
C GLU A 69 -7.94 11.61 -14.12
N ASN A 70 -7.00 11.82 -13.20
CA ASN A 70 -7.22 12.13 -11.79
C ASN A 70 -8.08 11.09 -11.05
N ILE A 71 -7.80 9.81 -11.32
CA ILE A 71 -8.54 8.68 -10.73
C ILE A 71 -7.69 7.90 -9.72
N PRO A 72 -8.27 7.42 -8.60
CA PRO A 72 -7.56 6.55 -7.67
C PRO A 72 -7.30 5.17 -8.30
N THR A 73 -6.05 4.74 -8.36
CA THR A 73 -5.68 3.48 -9.06
C THR A 73 -4.92 2.47 -8.20
N ALA A 74 -4.27 2.90 -7.12
CA ALA A 74 -3.55 1.99 -6.23
C ALA A 74 -3.47 2.52 -4.80
N ILE A 75 -3.37 1.60 -3.83
CA ILE A 75 -2.98 1.92 -2.46
C ILE A 75 -1.68 1.20 -2.16
N ALA A 76 -0.74 1.89 -1.52
CA ALA A 76 0.41 1.26 -0.88
C ALA A 76 0.36 1.51 0.62
N ILE A 77 0.48 0.46 1.40
CA ILE A 77 0.58 0.54 2.86
C ILE A 77 2.06 0.55 3.22
N ALA A 78 2.46 1.44 4.14
CA ALA A 78 3.82 1.50 4.62
C ALA A 78 4.25 0.14 5.21
N PRO A 79 5.55 -0.20 5.18
CA PRO A 79 6.06 -1.40 5.83
C PRO A 79 5.54 -1.52 7.26
N ASN A 80 4.90 -2.64 7.59
CA ASN A 80 4.26 -2.83 8.89
C ASN A 80 4.19 -4.32 9.27
N LYS A 81 3.96 -4.58 10.57
CA LYS A 81 3.78 -5.92 11.15
C LYS A 81 2.33 -6.10 11.68
N SER A 82 1.38 -5.30 11.20
CA SER A 82 0.02 -5.19 11.78
C SER A 82 -0.89 -6.32 11.35
N LYS A 83 -1.29 -7.17 12.31
CA LYS A 83 -2.33 -8.20 12.08
C LYS A 83 -3.68 -7.58 11.72
N LYS A 84 -4.03 -6.43 12.31
CA LYS A 84 -5.30 -5.73 12.04
C LYS A 84 -5.42 -5.30 10.58
N ILE A 85 -4.33 -4.82 9.98
CA ILE A 85 -4.33 -4.46 8.55
C ILE A 85 -4.54 -5.71 7.69
N LYS A 86 -3.87 -6.82 8.03
CA LYS A 86 -4.05 -8.09 7.31
C LYS A 86 -5.49 -8.59 7.38
N ASP A 87 -6.13 -8.50 8.54
CA ASP A 87 -7.52 -8.92 8.73
C ASP A 87 -8.50 -7.96 8.02
N LEU A 88 -8.23 -6.66 8.03
CA LEU A 88 -8.99 -5.65 7.28
C LEU A 88 -8.99 -5.93 5.78
N LEU A 89 -7.82 -6.23 5.19
CA LEU A 89 -7.69 -6.55 3.77
C LEU A 89 -8.52 -7.79 3.40
N ARG A 90 -8.51 -8.82 4.25
CA ARG A 90 -9.31 -10.03 4.06
C ARG A 90 -10.80 -9.75 4.17
N HIS A 91 -11.21 -8.95 5.16
CA HIS A 91 -12.61 -8.59 5.38
C HIS A 91 -13.19 -7.78 4.20
N ASN A 92 -12.38 -6.91 3.61
CA ASN A 92 -12.75 -6.11 2.43
C ASN A 92 -12.69 -6.90 1.10
N GLY A 93 -12.60 -8.23 1.15
CA GLY A 93 -12.64 -9.08 -0.05
C GLY A 93 -11.45 -8.87 -1.00
N CYS A 94 -10.33 -8.34 -0.50
CA CYS A 94 -9.15 -8.17 -1.34
C CYS A 94 -8.59 -9.54 -1.74
N VAL A 95 -8.43 -9.78 -3.04
CA VAL A 95 -7.92 -11.03 -3.59
C VAL A 95 -6.51 -10.85 -4.13
N PHE A 96 -5.74 -11.94 -4.23
CA PHE A 96 -4.44 -11.87 -4.91
C PHE A 96 -4.65 -11.52 -6.38
N PHE A 97 -3.83 -10.59 -6.86
CA PHE A 97 -3.76 -10.24 -8.28
C PHE A 97 -3.01 -11.32 -9.07
#